data_AF-A0A085ZDU5-F1
#
_entry.id   AF-A0A085ZDU5-F1
#
_cell.length_a   1.000
_cell.length_b   1.000
_cell.length_c   1.000
_cell.angle_alpha   90.00
_cell.angle_beta   90.00
_cell.angle_gamma   90.00
#
_symmetry.space_group_name_H-M   'P 1'
#
loop_
_entity.id
_entity.type
_entity.pdbx_description
1 polymer ?
#
loop_
_entity_poly.entity_id
_entity_poly.type
_entity_poly.pdbx_seq_one_letter_code
_entity_poly.pdbx_strand_id
1 'polypeptide(L)'
;MIKYLFASLLFIFPFNFQEHWRCLDDGLDDLISTPINSKICKYNEIFTKDNVKVKINSKATLVLTQKDIKNGTYILFENKKYIINDGLSKNCINYNYYLLNMESFKNKEVAFYWLKLGTSNGLNLNSNTFNLIILFSDNKLYIPFTGWDSGVATSLGINKGKLFILSNVIDSIQYFEFKDKKFIYNSKNSIKCRIDSTRRICVPDSYRF
;
A
#
# COMPACT_ATOMS: atom_id res chain seq x y z
N MET A 1 38.66 45.02 -39.92
CA MET A 1 39.33 45.04 -38.61
C MET A 1 38.29 44.67 -37.57
N ILE A 2 38.28 43.39 -37.17
CA ILE A 2 37.32 42.78 -36.24
C ILE A 2 37.72 43.17 -34.81
N LYS A 3 36.84 43.90 -34.11
CA LYS A 3 37.00 44.41 -32.75
C LYS A 3 35.59 44.89 -32.33
N TYR A 4 34.82 44.37 -31.38
CA TYR A 4 35.01 43.47 -30.24
C TYR A 4 33.66 42.73 -30.07
N LEU A 5 33.64 41.40 -30.12
CA LEU A 5 33.71 40.51 -28.95
C LEU A 5 32.53 40.70 -27.97
N PHE A 6 31.57 39.79 -28.10
CA PHE A 6 30.54 39.44 -27.13
C PHE A 6 31.11 39.39 -25.71
N ALA A 7 30.64 40.29 -24.84
CA ALA A 7 30.90 40.18 -23.40
C ALA A 7 29.85 40.98 -22.62
N SER A 8 28.68 40.40 -22.42
CA SER A 8 27.95 40.56 -21.16
C SER A 8 27.14 39.31 -20.96
N LEU A 9 27.76 38.44 -20.17
CA LEU A 9 27.27 37.21 -19.60
C LEU A 9 25.74 37.12 -19.56
N LEU A 10 25.24 36.12 -20.28
CA LEU A 10 24.11 35.31 -19.84
C LEU A 10 24.27 35.01 -18.33
N PHE A 11 23.60 35.79 -17.48
CA PHE A 11 23.17 35.32 -16.18
C PHE A 11 22.08 34.27 -16.41
N ILE A 12 22.47 33.10 -16.94
CA ILE A 12 21.77 31.88 -16.64
C ILE A 12 22.17 31.59 -15.20
N PHE A 13 21.45 32.17 -14.25
CA PHE A 13 21.37 31.53 -12.94
C PHE A 13 20.90 30.10 -13.23
N PRO A 14 21.66 29.06 -12.86
CA PRO A 14 20.95 27.83 -12.55
C PRO A 14 20.03 28.26 -11.42
N PHE A 15 18.74 28.40 -11.71
CA PHE A 15 17.74 28.22 -10.67
C PHE A 15 17.96 26.78 -10.19
N ASN A 16 18.93 26.63 -9.29
CA ASN A 16 18.98 25.55 -8.34
C ASN A 16 17.71 25.77 -7.53
N PHE A 17 16.59 25.27 -8.05
CA PHE A 17 15.49 24.83 -7.21
C PHE A 17 16.13 23.80 -6.30
N GLN A 18 16.71 24.27 -5.20
CA GLN A 18 17.12 23.44 -4.10
C GLN A 18 15.79 22.94 -3.56
N GLU A 19 15.35 21.81 -4.11
CA GLU A 19 14.10 21.18 -3.73
C GLU A 19 14.23 20.93 -2.23
N HIS A 20 13.46 21.68 -1.44
CA HIS A 20 13.49 21.58 0.00
C HIS A 20 12.75 20.28 0.37
N TRP A 21 13.42 19.44 1.16
CA TRP A 21 12.89 18.15 1.60
C TRP A 21 12.49 18.26 3.06
N ARG A 22 11.26 17.86 3.38
CA ARG A 22 10.80 17.64 4.76
C ARG A 22 10.74 16.16 5.04
N CYS A 23 11.19 15.76 6.22
CA CYS A 23 11.01 14.39 6.71
C CYS A 23 9.70 14.31 7.49
N LEU A 24 8.97 13.23 7.27
CA LEU A 24 7.67 12.95 7.85
C LEU A 24 7.88 12.25 9.19
N ASP A 25 7.22 12.74 10.23
CA ASP A 25 7.35 12.23 11.59
C ASP A 25 6.37 11.06 11.81
N ASP A 26 5.12 11.19 11.34
CA ASP A 26 4.10 10.13 11.41
C ASP A 26 4.00 9.30 10.10
N GLY A 27 5.07 9.33 9.29
CA GLY A 27 5.12 8.60 8.02
C GLY A 27 4.20 9.18 6.95
N LEU A 28 3.61 8.32 6.11
CA LEU A 28 2.82 8.80 4.97
C LEU A 28 1.52 9.52 5.37
N ASP A 29 1.07 9.39 6.61
CA ASP A 29 -0.14 10.08 7.10
C ASP A 29 0.06 11.61 7.17
N ASP A 30 1.28 12.10 7.37
CA ASP A 30 1.64 13.53 7.33
C ASP A 30 1.40 14.20 5.96
N LEU A 31 1.22 13.41 4.92
CA LEU A 31 0.93 13.88 3.57
C LEU A 31 -0.55 14.05 3.29
N ILE A 32 -1.42 13.60 4.19
CA ILE A 32 -2.85 13.44 3.95
C ILE A 32 -3.62 14.40 4.85
N SER A 33 -4.17 15.46 4.25
CA SER A 33 -4.99 16.44 4.98
C SER A 33 -6.32 15.85 5.48
N THR A 34 -6.88 14.89 4.75
CA THR A 34 -8.15 14.23 5.07
C THR A 34 -7.93 12.72 5.21
N PRO A 35 -7.48 12.25 6.40
CA PRO A 35 -7.29 10.83 6.65
C PRO A 35 -8.63 10.10 6.70
N ILE A 36 -8.59 8.80 6.41
CA ILE A 36 -9.77 7.95 6.53
C ILE A 36 -9.87 7.40 7.93
N ASN A 37 -11.03 7.59 8.54
CA ASN A 37 -11.37 6.96 9.82
C ASN A 37 -11.57 5.46 9.61
N SER A 38 -10.58 4.66 10.03
CA SER A 38 -10.68 3.22 10.09
C SER A 38 -11.12 2.75 11.48
N LYS A 39 -11.67 1.54 11.54
CA LYS A 39 -12.07 0.85 12.77
C LYS A 39 -11.39 -0.51 12.80
N ILE A 40 -10.67 -0.78 13.88
CA ILE A 40 -10.09 -2.10 14.12
C ILE A 40 -11.22 -3.13 14.24
N CYS A 41 -11.12 -4.19 13.44
CA CYS A 41 -12.04 -5.30 13.46
C CYS A 41 -11.47 -6.39 14.36
N LYS A 42 -12.24 -6.82 15.36
CA LYS A 42 -11.89 -8.03 16.11
C LYS A 42 -12.09 -9.25 15.21
N TYR A 43 -11.14 -10.18 15.27
CA TYR A 43 -11.20 -11.44 14.55
C TYR A 43 -10.69 -12.57 15.44
N ASN A 44 -11.14 -13.78 15.12
CA ASN A 44 -10.62 -15.00 15.71
C ASN A 44 -9.98 -15.83 14.62
N GLU A 45 -8.83 -16.41 14.93
CA GLU A 45 -8.13 -17.32 14.05
C GLU A 45 -8.51 -18.76 14.38
N ILE A 46 -8.80 -19.54 13.34
CA ILE A 46 -9.08 -20.97 13.46
C ILE A 46 -7.93 -21.70 12.78
N PHE A 47 -7.09 -22.33 13.60
CA PHE A 47 -5.98 -23.13 13.13
C PHE A 47 -6.49 -24.50 12.69
N THR A 48 -6.10 -24.90 11.48
CA THR A 48 -6.28 -26.25 10.95
C THR A 48 -4.90 -26.81 10.63
N LYS A 49 -4.82 -28.11 10.35
CA LYS A 49 -3.56 -28.78 9.96
C LYS A 49 -2.82 -28.02 8.84
N ASP A 50 -3.59 -27.47 7.92
CA ASP A 50 -3.12 -27.00 6.62
C ASP A 50 -3.23 -25.48 6.45
N ASN A 51 -4.08 -24.82 7.24
CA ASN A 51 -4.43 -23.41 7.04
C ASN A 51 -4.76 -22.71 8.35
N VAL A 52 -4.61 -21.39 8.35
CA VAL A 52 -5.27 -20.49 9.30
C VAL A 52 -6.47 -19.86 8.61
N LYS A 53 -7.65 -19.98 9.22
CA LYS A 53 -8.87 -19.35 8.73
C LYS A 53 -9.23 -18.15 9.61
N VAL A 54 -9.49 -17.02 8.99
CA VAL A 54 -9.92 -15.80 9.68
C VAL A 54 -11.26 -15.34 9.11
N LYS A 55 -12.27 -15.24 9.96
CA LYS A 55 -13.59 -14.74 9.56
C LYS A 55 -13.56 -13.23 9.42
N ILE A 56 -13.80 -12.73 8.21
CA ILE A 56 -13.87 -11.29 7.91
C ILE A 56 -15.27 -10.77 8.25
N ASN A 57 -16.31 -11.48 7.80
CA ASN A 57 -17.70 -11.22 8.12
C ASN A 57 -18.54 -12.51 8.03
N SER A 58 -19.87 -12.42 8.06
CA SER A 58 -20.76 -13.59 7.99
C SER A 58 -20.64 -14.40 6.69
N LYS A 59 -20.16 -13.80 5.60
CA LYS A 59 -20.10 -14.38 4.26
C LYS A 59 -18.68 -14.65 3.76
N ALA A 60 -17.68 -14.04 4.37
CA ALA A 60 -16.30 -14.03 3.90
C ALA A 60 -15.30 -14.52 4.95
N THR A 61 -14.40 -15.40 4.52
CA THR A 61 -13.33 -15.98 5.33
C THR A 61 -12.02 -15.90 4.57
N LEU A 62 -11.01 -15.26 5.15
CA LEU A 62 -9.64 -15.34 4.67
C LEU A 62 -9.07 -16.72 5.03
N VAL A 63 -8.42 -17.39 4.08
CA VAL A 63 -7.73 -18.65 4.28
C VAL A 63 -6.27 -18.45 3.94
N LEU A 64 -5.43 -18.45 4.97
CA LEU A 64 -3.98 -18.38 4.89
C LEU A 64 -3.44 -19.82 4.84
N THR A 65 -2.88 -20.22 3.70
CA THR A 65 -2.26 -21.52 3.56
C THR A 65 -0.95 -21.57 4.31
N GLN A 66 -0.73 -22.61 5.12
CA GLN A 66 0.56 -22.89 5.72
C GLN A 66 1.41 -23.75 4.77
N LYS A 67 2.70 -23.90 5.09
CA LYS A 67 3.74 -24.58 4.29
C LYS A 67 3.23 -25.88 3.64
N ASP A 68 3.69 -26.12 2.40
CA ASP A 68 3.49 -27.34 1.60
C ASP A 68 2.18 -27.47 0.79
N ILE A 69 1.40 -26.38 0.65
CA ILE A 69 0.12 -26.42 -0.08
C ILE A 69 0.16 -25.58 -1.36
N LYS A 70 -0.07 -26.23 -2.51
CA LYS A 70 -0.13 -25.63 -3.85
C LYS A 70 -1.21 -24.56 -4.06
N ASN A 71 -2.11 -24.37 -3.10
CA ASN A 71 -3.37 -23.64 -3.32
C ASN A 71 -3.33 -22.14 -3.05
N GLY A 72 -2.19 -21.61 -2.57
CA GLY A 72 -1.98 -20.19 -2.28
C GLY A 72 -2.95 -19.60 -1.26
N THR A 73 -2.68 -18.39 -0.77
CA THR A 73 -3.62 -17.66 0.10
C THR A 73 -4.86 -17.22 -0.70
N TYR A 74 -6.06 -17.32 -0.12
CA TYR A 74 -7.31 -16.98 -0.80
C TYR A 74 -8.40 -16.49 0.15
N ILE A 75 -9.47 -15.91 -0.41
CA ILE A 75 -10.70 -15.61 0.30
C ILE A 75 -11.81 -16.54 -0.16
N LEU A 76 -12.50 -17.16 0.79
CA LEU A 76 -13.75 -17.86 0.57
C LEU A 76 -14.90 -16.89 0.80
N PHE A 77 -15.69 -16.60 -0.23
CA PHE A 77 -16.88 -15.76 -0.14
C PHE A 77 -18.08 -16.50 -0.74
N GLU A 78 -19.10 -16.76 0.06
CA GLU A 78 -20.31 -17.51 -0.36
C GLU A 78 -19.97 -18.79 -1.15
N ASN A 79 -19.04 -19.60 -0.59
CA ASN A 79 -18.52 -20.84 -1.18
C ASN A 79 -17.72 -20.69 -2.49
N LYS A 80 -17.40 -19.46 -2.92
CA LYS A 80 -16.50 -19.19 -4.05
C LYS A 80 -15.10 -18.82 -3.57
N LYS A 81 -14.09 -19.39 -4.22
CA LYS A 81 -12.67 -19.13 -3.95
C LYS A 81 -12.16 -17.94 -4.79
N TYR A 82 -11.59 -16.95 -4.11
CA TYR A 82 -10.94 -15.78 -4.70
C TYR A 82 -9.45 -15.84 -4.38
N ILE A 83 -8.63 -16.17 -5.36
CA ILE A 83 -7.17 -16.29 -5.18
C ILE A 83 -6.58 -14.89 -4.99
N ILE A 84 -5.74 -14.73 -3.96
CA ILE A 84 -5.01 -13.49 -3.73
C ILE A 84 -3.71 -13.56 -4.54
N ASN A 85 -3.54 -12.62 -5.46
CA ASN A 85 -2.30 -12.49 -6.21
C ASN A 85 -1.34 -11.57 -5.45
N ASP A 86 -0.34 -12.19 -4.84
CA ASP A 86 0.73 -11.54 -4.09
C ASP A 86 1.95 -11.20 -4.95
N GLY A 87 1.98 -11.57 -6.24
CA GLY A 87 3.12 -11.37 -7.14
C GLY A 87 4.36 -12.22 -6.83
N LEU A 88 4.55 -12.71 -5.59
CA LEU A 88 5.69 -13.53 -5.16
C LEU A 88 5.46 -15.03 -5.35
N SER A 89 4.22 -15.48 -5.30
CA SER A 89 3.83 -16.88 -5.57
C SER A 89 4.27 -17.40 -6.95
N LYS A 90 4.58 -16.50 -7.89
CA LYS A 90 5.17 -16.83 -9.21
C LYS A 90 6.62 -17.30 -9.13
N ASN A 91 7.36 -16.93 -8.09
CA ASN A 91 8.79 -17.24 -7.94
C ASN A 91 9.05 -18.48 -7.05
N CYS A 92 8.04 -19.31 -6.78
CA CYS A 92 8.15 -20.54 -5.98
C CYS A 92 8.65 -20.34 -4.53
N ILE A 93 8.64 -19.11 -4.01
CA ILE A 93 8.98 -18.85 -2.61
C ILE A 93 7.71 -19.03 -1.78
N ASN A 94 7.69 -20.09 -0.97
CA ASN A 94 6.59 -20.37 -0.04
C ASN A 94 6.72 -19.46 1.19
N TYR A 95 5.92 -18.40 1.23
CA TYR A 95 5.73 -17.59 2.43
C TYR A 95 4.58 -18.15 3.26
N ASN A 96 4.80 -18.25 4.56
CA ASN A 96 3.70 -18.37 5.51
C ASN A 96 3.15 -16.97 5.76
N TYR A 97 1.84 -16.83 5.57
CA TYR A 97 1.11 -15.61 5.89
C TYR A 97 0.48 -15.72 7.27
N TYR A 98 0.49 -14.63 8.02
CA TYR A 98 -0.29 -14.46 9.24
C TYR A 98 -0.94 -13.08 9.24
N LEU A 99 -2.09 -12.93 9.89
CA LEU A 99 -2.80 -11.66 9.93
C LEU A 99 -2.25 -10.79 11.06
N LEU A 100 -1.68 -9.64 10.70
CA LEU A 100 -1.18 -8.65 11.68
C LEU A 100 -2.34 -7.82 12.23
N ASN A 101 -3.21 -7.36 11.34
CA ASN A 101 -4.34 -6.51 11.68
C ASN A 101 -5.41 -6.57 10.59
N MET A 102 -6.66 -6.35 10.99
CA MET A 102 -7.79 -6.13 10.10
C MET A 102 -8.52 -4.87 10.52
N GLU A 103 -8.63 -3.92 9.61
CA GLU A 103 -9.37 -2.69 9.79
C GLU A 103 -10.54 -2.65 8.79
N SER A 104 -11.61 -1.95 9.16
CA SER A 104 -12.69 -1.59 8.23
C SER A 104 -12.78 -0.09 8.11
N PHE A 105 -13.12 0.39 6.92
CA PHE A 105 -13.36 1.80 6.69
C PHE A 105 -14.48 1.99 5.68
N LYS A 106 -15.05 3.19 5.64
CA LYS A 106 -16.08 3.56 4.68
C LYS A 106 -15.60 4.71 3.81
N ASN A 107 -15.93 4.65 2.53
CA ASN A 107 -15.84 5.77 1.64
C ASN A 107 -17.17 5.87 0.89
N LYS A 108 -17.87 7.01 1.05
CA LYS A 108 -19.28 7.14 0.64
C LYS A 108 -20.11 6.00 1.25
N GLU A 109 -21.03 5.41 0.49
CA GLU A 109 -21.90 4.31 0.95
C GLU A 109 -21.21 2.93 0.93
N VAL A 110 -19.91 2.89 0.65
CA VAL A 110 -19.18 1.65 0.39
C VAL A 110 -18.24 1.31 1.55
N ALA A 111 -18.32 0.07 2.05
CA ALA A 111 -17.47 -0.44 3.11
C ALA A 111 -16.31 -1.28 2.55
N PHE A 112 -15.13 -1.05 3.09
CA PHE A 112 -13.89 -1.74 2.76
C PHE A 112 -13.33 -2.43 3.99
N TYR A 113 -12.56 -3.49 3.76
CA TYR A 113 -11.74 -4.12 4.78
C TYR A 113 -10.29 -4.10 4.30
N TRP A 114 -9.40 -3.69 5.18
CA TRP A 114 -7.96 -3.68 4.96
C TRP A 114 -7.32 -4.70 5.88
N LEU A 115 -6.71 -5.71 5.27
CA LEU A 115 -6.02 -6.79 5.94
C LEU A 115 -4.52 -6.58 5.73
N LYS A 116 -3.80 -6.39 6.85
CA LYS A 116 -2.34 -6.29 6.87
C LYS A 116 -1.81 -7.67 7.20
N LEU A 117 -1.13 -8.29 6.24
CA LEU A 117 -0.59 -9.64 6.38
C LEU A 117 0.92 -9.57 6.58
N GLY A 118 1.42 -10.23 7.61
CA GLY A 118 2.85 -10.45 7.80
C GLY A 118 3.27 -11.71 7.07
N THR A 119 4.50 -11.73 6.54
CA THR A 119 5.08 -12.92 5.92
C THR A 119 6.28 -13.41 6.68
N SER A 120 6.44 -14.73 6.78
CA SER A 120 7.69 -15.35 7.21
C SER A 120 8.11 -16.45 6.24
N ASN A 121 9.42 -16.58 6.04
CA ASN A 121 10.02 -17.67 5.26
C ASN A 121 10.50 -18.82 6.17
N GLY A 122 9.93 -18.96 7.37
CA GLY A 122 10.33 -19.98 8.36
C GLY A 122 11.66 -19.73 9.09
N LEU A 123 12.44 -18.73 8.66
CA LEU A 123 13.69 -18.32 9.33
C LEU A 123 13.61 -16.91 9.95
N ASN A 124 12.45 -16.25 9.90
CA ASN A 124 12.24 -14.86 10.36
C ASN A 124 13.19 -13.81 9.75
N LEU A 125 13.90 -14.13 8.66
CA LEU A 125 14.96 -13.28 8.14
C LEU A 125 14.46 -12.16 7.21
N ASN A 126 13.22 -12.22 6.71
CA ASN A 126 12.64 -11.22 5.80
C ASN A 126 11.11 -11.09 5.99
N SER A 127 10.68 -10.39 7.04
CA SER A 127 9.26 -10.11 7.25
C SER A 127 8.84 -8.84 6.52
N ASN A 128 8.07 -9.00 5.44
CA ASN A 128 7.42 -7.90 4.76
C ASN A 128 5.95 -7.83 5.16
N THR A 129 5.36 -6.65 5.04
CA THR A 129 3.91 -6.49 5.17
C THR A 129 3.28 -6.50 3.79
N PHE A 130 2.28 -7.34 3.61
CA PHE A 130 1.44 -7.39 2.42
C PHE A 130 0.06 -6.80 2.75
N ASN A 131 -0.30 -5.75 2.04
CA ASN A 131 -1.54 -5.02 2.20
C ASN A 131 -2.58 -5.57 1.21
N LEU A 132 -3.71 -6.00 1.75
CA LEU A 132 -4.85 -6.50 0.98
C LEU A 132 -6.08 -5.66 1.34
N ILE A 133 -6.66 -4.99 0.34
CA ILE A 133 -7.94 -4.31 0.52
C ILE A 133 -9.01 -5.06 -0.25
N ILE A 134 -10.13 -5.30 0.43
CA ILE A 134 -11.30 -5.97 -0.14
C ILE A 134 -12.56 -5.14 0.03
N LEU A 135 -13.47 -5.38 -0.90
CA LEU A 135 -14.73 -4.67 -1.04
C LEU A 135 -15.84 -5.68 -1.36
N PHE A 136 -16.98 -5.55 -0.70
CA PHE A 136 -18.20 -6.26 -1.06
C PHE A 136 -19.18 -5.30 -1.74
N SER A 137 -19.62 -5.63 -2.95
CA SER A 137 -20.57 -4.81 -3.72
C SER A 137 -21.39 -5.73 -4.61
N ASP A 138 -22.71 -5.51 -4.68
CA ASP A 138 -23.64 -6.26 -5.55
C ASP A 138 -23.56 -7.79 -5.34
N ASN A 139 -23.46 -8.24 -4.09
CA ASN A 139 -23.24 -9.64 -3.70
C ASN A 139 -21.99 -10.26 -4.38
N LYS A 140 -20.97 -9.46 -4.68
CA LYS A 140 -19.68 -9.90 -5.20
C LYS A 140 -18.55 -9.37 -4.33
N LEU A 141 -17.51 -10.17 -4.21
CA LEU A 141 -16.23 -9.77 -3.63
C LEU A 141 -15.34 -9.17 -4.72
N TYR A 142 -14.73 -8.03 -4.40
CA TYR A 142 -13.68 -7.38 -5.17
C TYR A 142 -12.41 -7.27 -4.32
N ILE A 143 -11.26 -7.44 -4.97
CA ILE A 143 -9.94 -7.20 -4.38
C ILE A 143 -9.34 -5.98 -5.10
N PRO A 144 -9.72 -4.75 -4.69
CA PRO A 144 -9.30 -3.54 -5.39
C PRO A 144 -7.80 -3.23 -5.25
N PHE A 145 -7.11 -3.78 -4.24
CA PHE A 145 -5.69 -3.52 -4.02
C PHE A 145 -4.97 -4.70 -3.37
N THR A 146 -3.79 -5.00 -3.91
CA THR A 146 -2.75 -5.80 -3.27
C THR A 146 -1.42 -5.08 -3.43
N GLY A 147 -0.62 -4.99 -2.37
CA GLY A 147 0.67 -4.28 -2.43
C GLY A 147 1.61 -4.67 -1.29
N TRP A 148 2.89 -4.78 -1.59
CA TRP A 148 3.93 -4.98 -0.60
C TRP A 148 4.39 -3.65 -0.03
N ASP A 149 4.60 -3.61 1.27
CA ASP A 149 5.21 -2.49 1.97
C ASP A 149 6.61 -2.90 2.43
N SER A 150 7.61 -2.13 2.00
CA SER A 150 9.03 -2.35 2.34
C SER A 150 9.43 -1.78 3.70
N GLY A 151 8.50 -1.26 4.49
CA GLY A 151 8.70 -1.07 5.94
C GLY A 151 8.52 0.33 6.48
N VAL A 152 7.78 1.24 5.81
CA VAL A 152 7.57 2.58 6.39
C VAL A 152 6.12 3.12 6.32
N ALA A 153 5.24 2.64 5.45
CA ALA A 153 3.76 2.71 5.61
C ALA A 153 3.04 2.54 4.26
N THR A 154 1.81 2.05 4.36
CA THR A 154 0.75 2.28 3.39
C THR A 154 -0.30 3.14 4.09
N SER A 155 -0.72 4.23 3.48
CA SER A 155 -1.68 5.17 4.07
C SER A 155 -2.86 5.40 3.14
N LEU A 156 -4.02 5.70 3.72
CA LEU A 156 -5.29 5.87 3.02
C LEU A 156 -5.83 7.28 3.25
N GLY A 157 -6.26 7.94 2.18
CA GLY A 157 -6.77 9.31 2.26
C GLY A 157 -7.87 9.61 1.26
N ILE A 158 -8.45 10.79 1.39
CA ILE A 158 -9.40 11.36 0.43
C ILE A 158 -8.81 12.64 -0.14
N ASN A 159 -8.62 12.70 -1.46
CA ASN A 159 -8.19 13.91 -2.17
C ASN A 159 -9.27 14.27 -3.20
N LYS A 160 -9.83 15.48 -3.10
CA LYS A 160 -10.90 15.98 -3.98
C LYS A 160 -12.07 14.99 -4.11
N GLY A 161 -12.48 14.39 -2.99
CA GLY A 161 -13.59 13.42 -2.93
C GLY A 161 -13.27 12.03 -3.48
N LYS A 162 -12.00 11.75 -3.82
CA LYS A 162 -11.53 10.47 -4.31
C LYS A 162 -10.65 9.77 -3.27
N LEU A 163 -10.98 8.51 -3.02
CA LEU A 163 -10.20 7.61 -2.17
C LEU A 163 -8.87 7.29 -2.86
N PHE A 164 -7.78 7.36 -2.12
CA PHE A 164 -6.45 7.00 -2.61
C PHE A 164 -5.63 6.24 -1.58
N ILE A 165 -4.60 5.54 -2.08
CA ILE A 165 -3.55 4.90 -1.30
C ILE A 165 -2.22 5.56 -1.64
N LEU A 166 -1.43 5.85 -0.61
CA LEU A 166 0.01 6.04 -0.73
C LEU A 166 0.70 4.78 -0.24
N SER A 167 1.64 4.26 -1.02
CA SER A 167 2.47 3.13 -0.61
C SER A 167 3.93 3.48 -0.86
N ASN A 168 4.77 3.28 0.14
CA ASN A 168 6.21 3.46 -0.02
C ASN A 168 6.84 2.19 -0.61
N VAL A 169 7.66 2.39 -1.65
CA VAL A 169 8.49 1.34 -2.24
C VAL A 169 9.89 1.91 -2.41
N ILE A 170 10.81 1.47 -1.55
CA ILE A 170 12.23 1.86 -1.54
C ILE A 170 12.38 3.40 -1.47
N ASP A 171 12.71 4.03 -2.59
CA ASP A 171 12.98 5.46 -2.75
C ASP A 171 11.82 6.18 -3.46
N SER A 172 10.61 5.61 -3.42
CA SER A 172 9.43 6.18 -4.04
C SER A 172 8.17 6.08 -3.18
N ILE A 173 7.29 7.07 -3.35
CA ILE A 173 5.90 7.03 -2.89
C ILE A 173 5.03 6.83 -4.12
N GLN A 174 4.28 5.74 -4.13
CA GLN A 174 3.35 5.40 -5.19
C GLN A 174 1.94 5.81 -4.80
N TYR A 175 1.28 6.57 -5.68
CA TYR A 175 -0.09 7.01 -5.52
C TYR A 175 -1.04 6.11 -6.33
N PHE A 176 -2.09 5.62 -5.69
CA PHE A 176 -3.15 4.87 -6.36
C PHE A 176 -4.51 5.52 -6.11
N GLU A 177 -5.24 5.86 -7.17
CA GLU A 177 -6.59 6.42 -7.08
C GLU A 177 -7.64 5.31 -7.22
N PHE A 178 -8.68 5.32 -6.40
CA PHE A 178 -9.79 4.39 -6.52
C PHE A 178 -10.71 4.76 -7.69
N LYS A 179 -10.81 3.88 -8.70
CA LYS A 179 -11.67 3.98 -9.88
C LYS A 179 -12.19 2.61 -10.27
N ASP A 180 -13.45 2.51 -10.70
CA ASP A 180 -14.03 1.28 -11.26
C ASP A 180 -13.80 0.03 -10.39
N LYS A 181 -14.00 0.19 -9.07
CA LYS A 181 -13.81 -0.86 -8.05
C LYS A 181 -12.37 -1.38 -7.94
N LYS A 182 -11.36 -0.60 -8.36
CA LYS A 182 -9.93 -0.90 -8.25
C LYS A 182 -9.11 0.32 -7.87
N PHE A 183 -7.94 0.12 -7.26
CA PHE A 183 -6.95 1.17 -7.08
C PHE A 183 -5.99 1.17 -8.28
N ILE A 184 -5.91 2.30 -8.97
CA ILE A 184 -5.13 2.46 -10.20
C ILE A 184 -3.95 3.39 -9.94
N TYR A 185 -2.75 2.92 -10.25
CA TYR A 185 -1.52 3.69 -10.14
C TYR A 185 -1.59 4.99 -10.96
N ASN A 186 -1.14 6.10 -10.37
CA ASN A 186 -1.05 7.39 -11.03
C ASN A 186 0.37 7.97 -10.86
N SER A 187 1.15 7.93 -11.94
CA SER A 187 2.52 8.45 -11.94
C SER A 187 2.62 9.95 -11.70
N LYS A 188 1.59 10.74 -12.08
CA LYS A 188 1.62 12.21 -11.90
C LYS A 188 1.61 12.64 -10.44
N ASN A 189 1.04 11.82 -9.57
CA ASN A 189 0.96 12.06 -8.13
C ASN A 189 1.97 11.19 -7.36
N SER A 190 2.76 10.37 -8.04
CA SER A 190 3.81 9.56 -7.43
C SER A 190 5.13 10.31 -7.49
N ILE A 191 5.98 10.16 -6.49
CA ILE A 191 7.24 10.91 -6.40
C ILE A 191 8.39 10.02 -5.92
N LYS A 192 9.62 10.49 -6.13
CA LYS A 192 10.77 9.98 -5.40
C LYS A 192 10.77 10.52 -3.97
N CYS A 193 11.12 9.68 -3.02
CA CYS A 193 11.37 10.05 -1.63
C CYS A 193 12.80 9.69 -1.24
N ARG A 194 13.30 10.32 -0.18
CA ARG A 194 14.55 9.92 0.48
C ARG A 194 14.21 9.26 1.80
N ILE A 195 15.09 8.39 2.28
CA ILE A 195 14.99 7.83 3.62
C ILE A 195 16.16 8.40 4.42
N ASP A 196 15.89 9.06 5.54
CA ASP A 196 16.94 9.61 6.39
C ASP A 196 17.65 8.52 7.22
N SER A 197 18.69 8.89 7.97
CA SER A 197 19.44 7.96 8.82
C SER A 197 18.61 7.33 9.94
N THR A 198 17.46 7.92 10.28
CA THR A 198 16.49 7.41 11.26
C THR A 198 15.36 6.59 10.63
N ARG A 199 15.44 6.32 9.32
CA ARG A 199 14.43 5.63 8.51
C ARG A 199 13.13 6.40 8.29
N ARG A 200 13.12 7.72 8.49
CA ARG A 200 11.97 8.55 8.14
C ARG A 200 11.92 8.83 6.64
N ILE A 201 10.71 8.88 6.09
CA ILE A 201 10.48 9.25 4.70
C ILE A 201 10.62 10.77 4.58
N CYS A 202 11.42 11.23 3.65
CA CYS A 202 11.54 12.64 3.31
C CYS A 202 11.08 12.90 1.88
N VAL A 203 10.29 13.96 1.70
CA VAL A 203 9.61 14.32 0.45
C VAL A 203 9.82 15.81 0.15
N PRO A 204 9.62 16.26 -1.09
CA PRO A 204 9.57 17.69 -1.38
C PRO A 204 8.49 18.39 -0.54
N ASP A 205 8.79 19.58 0.00
CA ASP A 205 7.89 20.35 0.87
C ASP A 205 6.53 20.64 0.24
N SER A 206 6.49 20.74 -1.09
CA SER A 206 5.25 20.97 -1.85
C SER A 206 4.36 19.73 -1.98
N TYR A 207 4.85 18.53 -1.64
CA TYR A 207 4.11 17.28 -1.80
C TYR A 207 3.16 17.03 -0.62
N ARG A 208 1.86 17.06 -0.92
CA ARG A 208 0.74 16.97 0.05
C ARG A 208 -0.59 16.77 -0.69
N PHE A 209 -1.57 16.16 -0.01
CA PHE A 209 -2.87 15.79 -0.56
C PHE A 209 -4.05 16.26 0.29
#